data_AF-K1RKK1-F1
#
_entry.id   AF-K1RKK1-F1
#
_cell.length_a   1.000
_cell.length_b   1.000
_cell.length_c   1.000
_cell.angle_alpha   90.00
_cell.angle_beta   90.00
_cell.angle_gamma   90.00
#
_symmetry.space_group_name_H-M   'P 1'
#
loop_
_entity.id
_entity.type
_entity.pdbx_description
1 polymer ?
#
loop_
_entity_poly.entity_id
_entity_poly.type
_entity_poly.pdbx_seq_one_letter_code
_entity_poly.pdbx_strand_id
1 'polypeptide(L)'
;KTTLAGIVAQEMGVQIRITSGPAIEKPGDLAALLTNLQEGDILFIDEIHRLSRQVEEVLYPALEDYALDIMIGKGPSAQSIRINLPRFTLVGCNHPRGPADRAPA
;
A
#
# COMPACT_ATOMS: atom_id res chain seq x y z
N LYS A 1 -12.04 -9.80 -8.47
CA LYS A 1 -10.66 -9.27 -8.32
C LYS A 1 -10.06 -9.78 -7.02
N THR A 2 -10.68 -9.47 -5.89
CA THR A 2 -10.34 -9.99 -4.55
C THR A 2 -10.29 -11.53 -4.49
N THR A 3 -11.24 -12.22 -5.13
CA THR A 3 -11.24 -13.71 -5.20
C THR A 3 -10.01 -14.28 -5.92
N LEU A 4 -9.57 -13.64 -7.02
CA LEU A 4 -8.40 -14.11 -7.78
C LEU A 4 -7.11 -13.86 -7.00
N ALA A 5 -7.01 -12.71 -6.32
CA ALA A 5 -5.87 -12.42 -5.45
C ALA A 5 -5.78 -13.42 -4.27
N GLY A 6 -6.93 -13.84 -3.72
CA GLY A 6 -6.98 -14.90 -2.72
C GLY A 6 -6.49 -16.27 -3.21
N ILE A 7 -6.84 -16.66 -4.45
CA ILE A 7 -6.35 -17.90 -5.07
C ILE A 7 -4.82 -17.85 -5.25
N VAL A 8 -4.28 -16.74 -5.75
CA VAL A 8 -2.82 -16.57 -5.91
C VAL A 8 -2.09 -16.69 -4.58
N ALA A 9 -2.62 -16.08 -3.52
CA ALA A 9 -2.03 -16.17 -2.18
C ALA A 9 -2.01 -17.62 -1.66
N GLN A 10 -3.11 -18.36 -1.85
CA GLN A 10 -3.21 -19.76 -1.47
C GLN A 10 -2.22 -20.65 -2.22
N GLU A 11 -2.08 -20.48 -3.54
CA GLU A 11 -1.12 -21.24 -4.36
C GLU A 11 0.34 -20.93 -3.99
N MET A 12 0.63 -19.68 -3.61
CA MET A 12 1.95 -19.25 -3.17
C MET A 12 2.24 -19.58 -1.69
N GLY A 13 1.23 -20.03 -0.93
CA GLY A 13 1.35 -20.30 0.51
C GLY A 13 1.58 -19.04 1.37
N VAL A 14 1.15 -17.88 0.91
CA VAL A 14 1.36 -16.56 1.56
C VAL A 14 0.04 -15.94 1.99
N GLN A 15 0.07 -14.89 2.82
CA GLN A 15 -1.14 -14.17 3.21
C GLN A 15 -1.49 -13.09 2.20
N ILE A 16 -2.79 -12.79 2.12
CA ILE A 16 -3.30 -11.60 1.43
C ILE A 16 -3.91 -10.63 2.43
N ARG A 17 -3.39 -9.41 2.46
CA ARG A 17 -3.97 -8.29 3.20
C ARG A 17 -4.77 -7.42 2.23
N ILE A 18 -6.07 -7.27 2.50
CA ILE A 18 -6.99 -6.52 1.64
C ILE A 18 -7.33 -5.20 2.34
N THR A 19 -7.23 -4.10 1.59
CA THR A 19 -7.64 -2.76 2.01
C THR A 19 -8.13 -1.96 0.79
N SER A 20 -8.52 -0.71 0.99
CA SER A 20 -8.88 0.21 -0.08
C SER A 20 -8.16 1.55 0.07
N GLY A 21 -8.00 2.27 -1.04
CA GLY A 21 -7.42 3.62 -1.07
C GLY A 21 -8.07 4.55 -0.04
N PRO A 22 -9.42 4.64 0.03
CA PRO A 22 -10.11 5.46 1.02
C PRO A 22 -9.91 5.03 2.47
N ALA A 23 -9.59 3.75 2.72
CA ALA A 23 -9.33 3.25 4.07
C ALA A 23 -7.92 3.62 4.57
N ILE A 24 -7.04 4.12 3.70
CA ILE A 24 -5.70 4.57 4.05
C ILE A 24 -5.68 6.11 4.01
N GLU A 25 -5.96 6.71 5.16
CA GLU A 25 -6.17 8.16 5.24
C GLU A 25 -4.86 8.93 5.34
N LYS A 26 -3.87 8.38 6.05
CA LYS A 26 -2.59 9.02 6.34
C LYS A 26 -1.39 8.08 6.15
N PRO A 27 -0.17 8.62 5.94
CA PRO A 27 1.07 7.86 5.85
C PRO A 27 1.26 6.77 6.91
N GLY A 28 0.87 7.07 8.15
CA GLY A 28 0.99 6.13 9.27
C GLY A 28 0.14 4.87 9.14
N ASP A 29 -1.02 4.96 8.47
CA ASP A 29 -1.90 3.80 8.27
C ASP A 29 -1.27 2.83 7.27
N LEU A 30 -0.70 3.36 6.17
CA LEU A 30 0.05 2.56 5.21
C LEU A 30 1.29 1.94 5.86
N ALA A 31 2.05 2.72 6.65
CA ALA A 31 3.22 2.22 7.35
C ALA A 31 2.86 1.06 8.28
N ALA A 32 1.76 1.15 9.03
CA ALA A 32 1.28 0.07 9.89
C ALA A 32 0.86 -1.18 9.11
N LEU A 33 0.29 -1.03 7.90
CA LEU A 33 -0.02 -2.17 7.04
C LEU A 33 1.25 -2.86 6.55
N LEU A 34 2.20 -2.09 6.02
CA LEU A 34 3.42 -2.58 5.40
C LEU A 34 4.35 -3.27 6.41
N THR A 35 4.51 -2.73 7.62
CA THR A 35 5.36 -3.34 8.66
C THR A 35 4.79 -4.64 9.25
N ASN A 36 3.52 -4.93 9.01
CA ASN A 36 2.86 -6.17 9.43
C ASN A 36 2.85 -7.26 8.33
N LEU A 37 3.37 -6.97 7.14
CA LEU A 37 3.51 -7.97 6.08
C LEU A 37 4.62 -8.97 6.40
N GLN A 38 4.52 -10.16 5.84
CA GLN A 38 5.57 -11.17 5.81
C GLN A 38 6.16 -11.27 4.41
N GLU A 39 7.32 -11.92 4.29
CA GLU A 39 7.98 -12.17 3.00
C GLU A 39 7.04 -12.94 2.06
N GLY A 40 6.81 -12.39 0.88
CA GLY A 40 5.94 -12.94 -0.15
C GLY A 40 4.46 -12.54 -0.04
N ASP A 41 4.03 -11.90 1.05
CA ASP A 41 2.63 -11.51 1.23
C ASP A 41 2.13 -10.60 0.11
N ILE A 42 0.82 -10.66 -0.13
CA ILE A 42 0.13 -9.81 -1.11
C ILE A 42 -0.60 -8.69 -0.38
N LEU A 43 -0.27 -7.45 -0.69
CA LEU A 43 -1.06 -6.28 -0.30
C LEU A 43 -2.01 -5.91 -1.46
N PHE A 44 -3.31 -6.09 -1.25
CA PHE A 44 -4.34 -5.72 -2.20
C PHE A 44 -4.97 -4.39 -1.80
N ILE A 45 -4.86 -3.38 -2.67
CA ILE A 45 -5.47 -2.06 -2.47
C ILE A 45 -6.52 -1.84 -3.55
N ASP A 46 -7.80 -1.89 -3.16
CA ASP A 46 -8.89 -1.49 -4.04
C ASP A 46 -8.99 0.04 -4.15
N GLU A 47 -9.52 0.54 -5.26
CA GLU A 47 -9.57 1.97 -5.56
C GLU A 47 -8.25 2.70 -5.29
N ILE A 48 -7.13 2.12 -5.72
CA ILE A 48 -5.78 2.63 -5.41
C ILE A 48 -5.58 4.08 -5.86
N HIS A 49 -6.29 4.52 -6.90
CA HIS A 49 -6.32 5.92 -7.36
C HIS A 49 -6.92 6.93 -6.36
N ARG A 50 -7.50 6.45 -5.25
CA ARG A 50 -8.05 7.29 -4.17
C ARG A 50 -7.08 7.47 -3.00
N LEU A 51 -5.87 6.94 -3.09
CA LEU A 51 -4.81 7.25 -2.13
C LEU A 51 -4.51 8.75 -2.16
N SER A 52 -4.26 9.34 -0.99
CA SER A 52 -3.78 10.71 -0.94
C SER A 52 -2.34 10.79 -1.44
N ARG A 53 -1.96 11.93 -2.01
CA ARG A 53 -0.58 12.16 -2.47
C ARG A 53 0.47 11.86 -1.39
N GLN A 54 0.18 12.22 -0.13
CA GLN A 54 1.08 11.96 1.00
C GLN A 54 1.29 10.46 1.24
N VAL A 55 0.25 9.65 1.01
CA VAL A 55 0.34 8.19 1.14
C VAL A 55 1.08 7.58 -0.06
N GLU A 56 0.86 8.09 -1.27
CA GLU A 56 1.59 7.66 -2.46
C GLU A 56 3.11 7.90 -2.31
N GLU A 57 3.51 9.07 -1.80
CA GLU A 57 4.91 9.42 -1.54
C GLU A 57 5.61 8.44 -0.58
N VAL A 58 4.85 7.76 0.29
CA VAL A 58 5.35 6.68 1.16
C VAL A 58 5.28 5.31 0.49
N LEU A 59 4.29 5.08 -0.38
CA LEU A 59 4.13 3.82 -1.10
C LEU A 59 5.26 3.58 -2.11
N TYR A 60 5.70 4.61 -2.86
CA TYR A 60 6.72 4.43 -3.90
C TYR A 60 8.06 3.87 -3.35
N PRO A 61 8.67 4.44 -2.29
CA PRO A 61 9.88 3.86 -1.69
C PRO A 61 9.68 2.43 -1.16
N ALA A 62 8.50 2.12 -0.65
CA ALA A 62 8.17 0.77 -0.18
C ALA A 62 8.14 -0.26 -1.32
N LEU A 63 7.84 0.17 -2.56
CA LEU A 63 7.84 -0.69 -3.75
C LEU A 63 9.20 -0.76 -4.44
N GLU A 64 9.95 0.35 -4.47
CA GLU A 64 11.24 0.43 -5.15
C GLU A 64 12.37 -0.21 -4.31
N ASP A 65 12.44 0.16 -3.05
CA ASP A 65 13.55 -0.18 -2.17
C ASP A 65 13.18 -1.20 -1.07
N TYR A 66 11.90 -1.53 -0.93
CA TYR A 66 11.37 -2.27 0.23
C TYR A 66 11.81 -1.65 1.55
N ALA A 67 11.66 -0.32 1.67
CA ALA A 67 12.01 0.41 2.88
C ALA A 67 11.02 1.55 3.16
N LEU A 68 10.92 1.93 4.42
CA LEU A 68 10.16 3.08 4.89
C LEU A 68 11.02 3.98 5.76
N ASP A 69 10.98 5.27 5.48
CA ASP A 69 11.53 6.29 6.37
C ASP A 69 10.42 6.79 7.30
N ILE A 70 10.55 6.52 8.59
CA ILE A 70 9.56 6.88 9.61
C ILE A 70 10.16 7.90 10.58
N MET A 71 9.43 8.99 10.81
CA MET A 71 9.76 9.96 11.86
C MET A 71 9.35 9.40 13.23
N ILE A 72 10.33 9.19 14.11
CA ILE A 72 10.12 8.83 15.51
C ILE A 72 10.40 10.03 16.41
N GLY A 73 9.55 10.23 17.41
CA GLY A 73 9.67 11.32 18.37
C GLY A 73 8.80 12.54 18.02
N LYS A 74 8.91 13.61 18.81
CA LYS A 74 8.18 14.86 18.60
C LYS A 74 9.10 16.06 18.84
N GLY A 75 8.90 17.13 18.09
CA GLY A 75 9.65 18.38 18.26
C GLY A 75 11.11 18.27 17.79
N PRO A 76 12.03 19.06 18.35
CA PRO A 76 13.43 19.14 17.89
C PRO A 76 14.22 17.83 18.01
N SER A 77 13.74 16.87 18.79
CA SER A 77 14.36 15.55 18.96
C SER A 77 13.80 14.48 18.01
N ALA A 78 12.88 14.84 17.10
CA ALA A 78 12.36 13.90 16.14
C ALA A 78 13.46 13.46 15.16
N GLN A 79 13.59 12.16 14.96
CA GLN A 79 14.60 11.57 14.07
C GLN A 79 13.91 10.71 13.02
N SER A 80 14.44 10.76 11.79
CA SER A 80 14.03 9.83 10.74
C SER A 80 14.81 8.53 10.91
N ILE A 81 14.09 7.41 10.96
CA ILE A 81 14.68 6.07 10.93
C ILE A 81 14.23 5.35 9.67
N ARG A 82 15.15 4.60 9.06
CA ARG A 82 14.83 3.72 7.92
C ARG A 82 14.53 2.32 8.44
N ILE A 83 13.39 1.78 8.07
CA ILE A 83 12.95 0.42 8.38
C ILE A 83 12.92 -0.37 7.08
N ASN A 84 13.54 -1.55 7.08
CA ASN A 84 13.45 -2.48 5.97
C ASN A 84 12.12 -3.24 6.02
N LEU A 85 11.45 -3.34 4.88
CA LEU A 85 10.26 -4.13 4.69
C LEU A 85 10.63 -5.50 4.12
N PRO A 86 9.84 -6.55 4.40
CA PRO A 86 9.91 -7.78 3.65
C PRO A 86 9.52 -7.53 2.19
N ARG A 87 9.98 -8.37 1.27
CA ARG A 87 9.50 -8.31 -0.11
C ARG A 87 8.04 -8.75 -0.13
N PHE A 88 7.19 -7.93 -0.73
CA PHE A 88 5.77 -8.19 -0.87
C PHE A 88 5.33 -7.88 -2.30
N THR A 89 4.14 -8.35 -2.66
CA THR A 89 3.50 -8.03 -3.95
C THR A 89 2.36 -7.06 -3.73
N LEU A 90 2.40 -5.89 -4.37
CA LEU A 90 1.26 -4.97 -4.41
C LEU A 90 0.33 -5.33 -5.57
N VAL A 91 -0.96 -5.46 -5.29
CA VAL A 91 -2.01 -5.57 -6.30
C VAL A 91 -2.97 -4.40 -6.16
N GLY A 92 -2.83 -3.41 -7.06
CA GLY A 92 -3.73 -2.27 -7.15
C GLY A 92 -4.94 -2.59 -8.03
N CYS A 93 -6.15 -2.30 -7.55
CA CYS A 93 -7.37 -2.41 -8.33
C CYS A 93 -8.03 -1.05 -8.54
N ASN A 94 -8.50 -0.84 -9.76
CA ASN A 94 -9.41 0.25 -10.09
C ASN A 94 -10.69 -0.35 -10.67
N HIS A 95 -11.83 0.23 -10.33
CA HIS A 95 -13.08 -0.02 -11.05
C HIS A 95 -13.01 0.72 -12.39
N PRO A 96 -13.46 0.10 -13.50
CA PRO A 96 -13.62 0.82 -14.74
C PRO A 96 -14.57 2.00 -14.48
N ARG A 97 -14.11 3.24 -14.69
CA ARG A 97 -15.00 4.40 -14.62
C ARG A 97 -16.09 4.20 -15.68
N GLY A 98 -17.36 4.35 -15.29
CA GLY A 98 -18.49 4.37 -16.22
C GLY A 98 -18.35 5.54 -17.22
N PRO A 99 -19.14 5.55 -18.31
CA PRO A 99 -18.95 6.44 -19.47
C PRO A 99 -19.03 7.96 -19.18
N ALA A 100 -19.35 8.39 -17.96
CA ALA A 100 -19.48 9.81 -17.61
C ALA A 100 -18.15 10.57 -17.46
N ASP A 101 -17.01 9.88 -17.42
CA ASP A 101 -15.70 10.51 -17.17
C ASP A 101 -14.77 10.55 -18.39
N ARG A 102 -15.36 10.47 -19.60
CA ARG A 102 -14.69 10.80 -20.86
C ARG A 102 -15.11 12.21 -21.32
N ALA A 103 -14.87 13.22 -20.50
CA ALA A 103 -14.79 14.58 -21.01
C ALA A 103 -13.32 14.85 -21.37
N PRO A 104 -12.97 15.11 -22.65
CA PRO A 104 -11.62 15.54 -22.98
C PRO A 104 -11.36 16.92 -22.38
N ALA A 105 -10.13 17.10 -21.91
CA ALA A 105 -9.57 18.37 -21.44
C ALA A 105 -9.63 19.47 -22.50
#